data_AF-A0A0W0SAQ1-F1
#
_entry.id   AF-A0A0W0SAQ1-F1
#
_cell.length_a   1.000
_cell.length_b   1.000
_cell.length_c   1.000
_cell.angle_alpha   90.00
_cell.angle_beta   90.00
_cell.angle_gamma   90.00
#
_symmetry.space_group_name_H-M   'P 1'
#
loop_
_entity.id
_entity.type
_entity.pdbx_description
1 polymer ?
#
loop_
_entity_poly.entity_id
_entity_poly.type
_entity_poly.pdbx_seq_one_letter_code
_entity_poly.pdbx_strand_id
1 'polypeptide(L)'
;MNKQDPALNFSNSRLLAALYYGLLSVVGTILIDGFLTTIGIEELVPLYKAIILGMIVASITGALFGKNIIHCPRPYKRKTFLLGFIMVLVSLPFFDLGLVLSMETSGNQVLPVNNFNDFVYAYLIVLGYSYILFGVWLAIASGFASIFLRGRFVYQVLRTDRRDSHSLPRYVGASDRTKPKPARKKPAAKPQALQRKKT
;
A
#
# COMPACT_ATOMS: atom_id res chain seq x y z
N MET A 1 -18.33 24.49 -1.99
CA MET A 1 -17.03 24.70 -1.30
C MET A 1 -16.18 23.45 -1.50
N ASN A 2 -15.31 23.47 -2.52
CA ASN A 2 -14.47 22.35 -2.95
C ASN A 2 -13.34 22.14 -1.92
N LYS A 3 -13.60 21.37 -0.85
CA LYS A 3 -12.52 20.84 -0.01
C LYS A 3 -11.76 19.85 -0.88
N GLN A 4 -10.66 20.31 -1.47
CA GLN A 4 -9.75 19.45 -2.24
C GLN A 4 -9.37 18.26 -1.36
N ASP A 5 -9.83 17.05 -1.71
CA ASP A 5 -9.58 15.85 -0.93
C ASP A 5 -8.04 15.66 -0.88
N PRO A 6 -7.39 15.68 0.30
CA PRO A 6 -5.93 15.71 0.43
C PRO A 6 -5.26 14.49 -0.22
N ALA A 7 -6.02 13.42 -0.35
CA ALA A 7 -5.62 12.19 -1.00
C ALA A 7 -5.60 12.29 -2.55
N LEU A 8 -5.99 13.43 -3.17
CA LEU A 8 -5.72 13.74 -4.59
C LEU A 8 -4.35 14.39 -4.80
N ASN A 9 -3.68 14.91 -3.76
CA ASN A 9 -2.37 15.57 -3.89
C ASN A 9 -1.19 14.65 -3.52
N PHE A 10 -1.42 13.33 -3.43
CA PHE A 10 -0.39 12.39 -3.03
C PHE A 10 0.53 12.04 -4.21
N SER A 11 1.75 12.60 -4.20
CA SER A 11 2.74 12.48 -5.29
C SER A 11 3.15 11.03 -5.56
N ASN A 12 3.37 10.22 -4.51
CA ASN A 12 3.87 8.84 -4.62
C ASN A 12 2.77 7.76 -4.58
N SER A 13 1.63 8.03 -5.21
CA SER A 13 0.48 7.11 -5.25
C SER A 13 0.80 5.72 -5.83
N ARG A 14 1.66 5.66 -6.85
CA ARG A 14 2.04 4.40 -7.52
C ARG A 14 2.82 3.47 -6.59
N LEU A 15 3.78 4.02 -5.85
CA LEU A 15 4.63 3.24 -4.94
C LEU A 15 3.80 2.70 -3.78
N LEU A 16 2.92 3.54 -3.20
CA LEU A 16 2.05 3.11 -2.11
C LEU A 16 1.13 1.97 -2.53
N ALA A 17 0.53 2.07 -3.72
CA ALA A 17 -0.34 1.02 -4.25
C ALA A 17 0.45 -0.25 -4.57
N ALA A 18 1.63 -0.13 -5.19
CA ALA A 18 2.51 -1.28 -5.47
C ALA A 18 2.85 -2.05 -4.20
N LEU A 19 3.24 -1.35 -3.12
CA LEU A 19 3.58 -1.97 -1.85
C LEU A 19 2.36 -2.60 -1.17
N TYR A 20 1.21 -1.92 -1.22
CA TYR A 20 -0.05 -2.46 -0.67
C TYR A 20 -0.48 -3.75 -1.36
N TYR A 21 -0.51 -3.77 -2.70
CA TYR A 21 -0.91 -4.96 -3.47
C TYR A 21 0.15 -6.06 -3.45
N GLY A 22 1.44 -5.70 -3.43
CA GLY A 22 2.53 -6.65 -3.25
C GLY A 22 2.41 -7.41 -1.93
N LEU A 23 2.17 -6.70 -0.82
CA LEU A 23 1.95 -7.33 0.50
C LEU A 23 0.65 -8.16 0.53
N LEU A 24 -0.43 -7.66 -0.06
CA LEU A 24 -1.68 -8.41 -0.19
C LEU A 24 -1.49 -9.70 -0.99
N SER A 25 -0.64 -9.69 -2.02
CA SER A 25 -0.33 -10.90 -2.78
C SER A 25 0.35 -11.95 -1.93
N VAL A 26 1.33 -11.57 -1.09
CA VAL A 26 1.99 -12.54 -0.21
C VAL A 26 0.98 -13.20 0.73
N VAL A 27 0.13 -12.40 1.37
CA VAL A 27 -0.93 -12.91 2.25
C VAL A 27 -1.91 -13.79 1.49
N GLY A 28 -2.32 -13.37 0.29
CA GLY A 28 -3.22 -14.12 -0.58
C GLY A 28 -2.64 -15.48 -0.98
N THR A 29 -1.38 -15.52 -1.42
CA THR A 29 -0.69 -16.75 -1.81
C THR A 29 -0.60 -17.73 -0.65
N ILE A 30 -0.23 -17.26 0.55
CA ILE A 30 -0.17 -18.11 1.76
C ILE A 30 -1.55 -18.64 2.14
N LEU A 31 -2.60 -17.81 2.05
CA LEU A 31 -3.98 -18.25 2.34
C LEU A 31 -4.48 -19.29 1.35
N ILE A 32 -4.17 -19.12 0.06
CA ILE A 32 -4.53 -20.09 -1.00
C ILE A 32 -3.79 -21.41 -0.74
N ASP A 33 -2.48 -21.36 -0.53
CA ASP A 33 -1.66 -22.55 -0.26
C ASP A 33 -2.13 -23.32 0.98
N GLY A 34 -2.42 -22.59 2.08
CA GLY A 34 -3.00 -23.19 3.28
C GLY A 34 -4.38 -23.82 3.03
N PHE A 35 -5.20 -23.22 2.18
CA PHE A 35 -6.49 -23.78 1.77
C PHE A 35 -6.36 -25.01 0.86
N LEU A 36 -5.36 -25.05 -0.03
CA LEU A 36 -5.09 -26.26 -0.81
C LEU A 36 -4.60 -27.40 0.09
N THR A 37 -3.75 -27.08 1.06
CA THR A 37 -3.21 -28.03 2.03
C THR A 37 -4.33 -28.65 2.88
N THR A 38 -5.34 -27.88 3.30
CA THR A 38 -6.48 -28.43 4.05
C THR A 38 -7.39 -29.35 3.22
N ILE A 39 -7.36 -29.23 1.89
CA ILE A 39 -8.08 -30.10 0.95
C ILE A 39 -7.25 -31.37 0.63
N GLY A 40 -6.01 -31.46 1.13
CA GLY A 40 -5.12 -32.61 0.92
C GLY A 40 -4.33 -32.55 -0.39
N ILE A 41 -4.25 -31.36 -1.01
CA ILE A 41 -3.39 -31.11 -2.16
C ILE A 41 -2.06 -30.57 -1.64
N GLU A 42 -1.07 -31.44 -1.49
CA GLU A 42 0.28 -31.06 -1.06
C GLU A 42 1.10 -30.48 -2.23
N GLU A 43 1.66 -29.28 -2.02
CA GLU A 43 2.76 -28.69 -2.81
C GLU A 43 2.68 -28.87 -4.34
N LEU A 44 1.51 -28.57 -4.95
CA LEU A 44 1.38 -28.58 -6.41
C LEU A 44 2.43 -27.68 -7.10
N VAL A 45 2.78 -26.57 -6.43
CA VAL A 45 3.79 -25.58 -6.85
C VAL A 45 4.66 -25.20 -5.64
N PRO A 46 5.99 -25.05 -5.80
CA PRO A 46 6.85 -24.50 -4.76
C PRO A 46 6.38 -23.12 -4.27
N LEU A 47 5.96 -23.01 -3.00
CA LEU A 47 5.37 -21.81 -2.41
C LEU A 47 6.25 -20.57 -2.61
N TYR A 48 7.56 -20.70 -2.43
CA TYR A 48 8.53 -19.63 -2.64
C TYR A 48 8.43 -19.00 -4.06
N LYS A 49 8.29 -19.83 -5.10
CA LYS A 49 8.19 -19.34 -6.49
C LYS A 49 6.88 -18.59 -6.70
N ALA A 50 5.79 -19.14 -6.18
CA ALA A 50 4.46 -18.52 -6.25
C ALA A 50 4.43 -17.16 -5.52
N ILE A 51 5.06 -17.04 -4.36
CA ILE A 51 5.14 -15.77 -3.61
C ILE A 51 5.91 -14.71 -4.41
N ILE A 52 7.08 -15.05 -4.95
CA ILE A 52 7.89 -14.09 -5.72
C ILE A 52 7.13 -13.64 -6.97
N LEU A 53 6.58 -14.60 -7.71
CA LEU A 53 5.84 -14.30 -8.93
C LEU A 53 4.62 -13.43 -8.63
N GLY A 54 3.86 -13.77 -7.59
CA GLY A 54 2.68 -13.02 -7.15
C GLY A 54 3.06 -11.60 -6.74
N MET A 55 4.11 -11.45 -5.94
CA MET A 55 4.61 -10.14 -5.51
C MET A 55 4.99 -9.26 -6.71
N ILE A 56 5.71 -9.79 -7.70
CA ILE A 56 6.11 -9.04 -8.91
C ILE A 56 4.86 -8.62 -9.69
N VAL A 57 3.98 -9.57 -10.02
CA VAL A 57 2.78 -9.30 -10.82
C VAL A 57 1.84 -8.32 -10.12
N ALA A 58 1.58 -8.51 -8.83
CA ALA A 58 0.71 -7.65 -8.03
C ALA A 58 1.30 -6.26 -7.79
N SER A 59 2.62 -6.14 -7.64
CA SER A 59 3.29 -4.83 -7.49
C SER A 59 3.23 -4.02 -8.78
N ILE A 60 3.49 -4.66 -9.93
CA ILE A 60 3.43 -4.00 -11.25
C ILE A 60 2.00 -3.54 -11.54
N THR A 61 1.03 -4.45 -11.40
CA THR A 61 -0.39 -4.12 -11.63
C THR A 61 -0.90 -3.11 -10.61
N GLY A 62 -0.48 -3.20 -9.35
CA GLY A 62 -0.76 -2.23 -8.30
C GLY A 62 -0.20 -0.84 -8.61
N ALA A 63 1.00 -0.74 -9.18
CA ALA A 63 1.57 0.53 -9.61
C ALA A 63 0.81 1.15 -10.78
N LEU A 64 0.40 0.32 -11.75
CA LEU A 64 -0.36 0.74 -12.94
C LEU A 64 -1.74 1.29 -12.57
N PHE A 65 -2.51 0.52 -11.80
CA PHE A 65 -3.88 0.89 -11.42
C PHE A 65 -3.93 1.81 -10.20
N GLY A 66 -2.87 1.84 -9.38
CA GLY A 66 -2.79 2.58 -8.13
C GLY A 66 -3.01 4.08 -8.26
N LYS A 67 -2.48 4.70 -9.32
CA LYS A 67 -2.72 6.14 -9.60
C LYS A 67 -4.21 6.40 -9.77
N ASN A 68 -4.91 5.55 -10.52
CA ASN A 68 -6.33 5.72 -10.84
C ASN A 68 -7.21 5.42 -9.62
N ILE A 69 -6.86 4.43 -8.80
CA ILE A 69 -7.56 4.11 -7.56
C ILE A 69 -7.41 5.24 -6.54
N ILE A 70 -6.19 5.80 -6.40
CA ILE A 70 -5.89 6.85 -5.42
C ILE A 70 -6.39 8.21 -5.89
N HIS A 71 -6.33 8.58 -7.17
CA HIS A 71 -6.78 9.92 -7.61
C HIS A 71 -8.28 9.99 -7.94
N CYS A 72 -9.05 8.91 -7.75
CA CYS A 72 -10.47 8.89 -8.08
C CYS A 72 -11.26 9.96 -7.29
N PRO A 73 -11.98 10.88 -7.97
CA PRO A 73 -12.90 11.82 -7.33
C PRO A 73 -14.18 11.12 -6.87
N ARG A 74 -14.88 11.72 -5.90
CA ARG A 74 -16.16 11.18 -5.38
C ARG A 74 -17.22 11.18 -6.50
N PRO A 75 -18.09 10.15 -6.59
CA PRO A 75 -18.21 8.96 -5.73
C PRO A 75 -17.18 7.85 -6.08
N TYR A 76 -16.29 7.53 -5.14
CA TYR A 76 -15.16 6.62 -5.39
C TYR A 76 -15.48 5.14 -5.20
N LYS A 77 -16.38 4.76 -4.29
CA LYS A 77 -16.57 3.37 -3.84
C LYS A 77 -16.78 2.35 -4.97
N ARG A 78 -17.71 2.62 -5.89
CA ARG A 78 -18.00 1.73 -7.02
C ARG A 78 -16.87 1.67 -8.03
N LYS A 79 -16.28 2.83 -8.37
CA LYS A 79 -15.18 2.92 -9.35
C LYS A 79 -13.90 2.25 -8.82
N THR A 80 -13.55 2.47 -7.57
CA THR A 80 -12.38 1.84 -6.94
C THR A 80 -12.56 0.33 -6.79
N PHE A 81 -13.77 -0.13 -6.46
CA PHE A 81 -14.08 -1.56 -6.43
C PHE A 81 -13.87 -2.20 -7.81
N LEU A 82 -14.47 -1.61 -8.84
CA LEU A 82 -14.37 -2.14 -10.20
C LEU A 82 -12.92 -2.12 -10.71
N LEU A 83 -12.13 -1.09 -10.38
CA LEU A 83 -10.71 -1.04 -10.70
C LEU A 83 -9.92 -2.17 -10.04
N GLY A 84 -10.14 -2.44 -8.75
CA GLY A 84 -9.51 -3.56 -8.05
C GLY A 84 -9.92 -4.93 -8.59
N PHE A 85 -11.20 -5.06 -8.95
CA PHE A 85 -11.75 -6.26 -9.55
C PHE A 85 -11.11 -6.55 -10.92
N ILE A 86 -11.11 -5.56 -11.82
CA ILE A 86 -10.49 -5.67 -13.15
C ILE A 86 -8.98 -5.90 -13.03
N MET A 87 -8.31 -5.23 -12.09
CA MET A 87 -6.89 -5.41 -11.84
C MET A 87 -6.54 -6.87 -11.58
N VAL A 88 -7.31 -7.57 -10.75
CA VAL A 88 -7.07 -8.99 -10.44
C VAL A 88 -7.36 -9.89 -11.64
N LEU A 89 -8.46 -9.65 -12.34
CA LEU A 89 -8.79 -10.41 -13.56
C LEU A 89 -7.69 -10.30 -14.60
N VAL A 90 -7.14 -9.10 -14.81
CA VAL A 90 -6.05 -8.88 -15.74
C VAL A 90 -4.75 -9.49 -15.21
N SER A 91 -4.49 -9.49 -13.90
CA SER A 91 -3.26 -10.03 -13.33
C SER A 91 -3.19 -11.56 -13.28
N LEU A 92 -4.34 -12.23 -13.09
CA LEU A 92 -4.42 -13.70 -13.03
C LEU A 92 -3.74 -14.41 -14.21
N PRO A 93 -4.03 -14.09 -15.49
CA PRO A 93 -3.39 -14.78 -16.61
C PRO A 93 -1.87 -14.64 -16.62
N PHE A 94 -1.32 -13.49 -16.21
CA PHE A 94 0.13 -13.32 -16.11
C PHE A 94 0.74 -14.14 -14.97
N PHE A 95 0.01 -14.27 -13.86
CA PHE A 95 0.42 -15.11 -12.74
C PHE A 95 0.36 -16.60 -13.11
N ASP A 96 -0.74 -17.06 -13.69
CA ASP A 96 -0.90 -18.45 -14.14
C ASP A 96 0.13 -18.81 -15.22
N LEU A 97 0.44 -17.88 -16.14
CA LEU A 97 1.47 -18.11 -17.15
C LEU A 97 2.84 -18.33 -16.51
N GLY A 98 3.21 -17.48 -15.55
CA GLY A 98 4.48 -17.62 -14.83
C GLY A 98 4.53 -18.88 -13.96
N LEU A 99 3.39 -19.33 -13.45
CA LEU A 99 3.27 -20.62 -12.75
C LEU A 99 3.52 -21.80 -13.68
N VAL A 100 2.84 -21.85 -14.82
CA VAL A 100 2.98 -22.94 -15.79
C VAL A 100 4.42 -23.03 -16.33
N LEU A 101 5.04 -21.89 -16.66
CA LEU A 101 6.46 -21.84 -17.05
C LEU A 101 7.40 -22.32 -15.95
N SER A 102 7.08 -21.99 -14.69
CA SER A 102 7.87 -22.46 -13.54
C SER A 102 7.74 -23.96 -13.31
N MET A 103 6.59 -24.57 -13.62
CA MET A 103 6.36 -26.02 -13.52
C MET A 103 7.15 -26.79 -14.58
N GLU A 104 7.15 -26.33 -15.83
CA GLU A 104 7.92 -26.94 -16.94
C GLU A 104 9.42 -27.01 -16.61
N THR A 105 9.96 -25.95 -16.01
CA THR A 105 11.39 -25.89 -15.63
C THR A 105 11.72 -26.77 -14.42
N SER A 106 10.72 -27.12 -13.59
CA SER A 106 10.94 -27.84 -12.33
C SER A 106 10.90 -29.37 -12.48
N GLY A 107 10.61 -29.90 -13.68
CA GLY A 107 10.54 -31.34 -13.91
C GLY A 107 9.37 -32.05 -13.20
N ASN A 108 8.41 -31.30 -12.65
CA ASN A 108 7.21 -31.86 -12.02
C ASN A 108 6.30 -32.45 -13.11
N GLN A 109 6.30 -33.77 -13.20
CA GLN A 109 5.74 -34.61 -14.28
C GLN A 109 4.20 -34.62 -14.38
N VAL A 110 3.49 -33.67 -13.76
CA VAL A 110 2.01 -33.70 -13.70
C VAL A 110 1.38 -33.43 -15.07
N LEU A 111 2.08 -32.71 -15.96
CA LEU A 111 1.68 -32.49 -17.35
C LEU A 111 2.93 -32.56 -18.25
N PRO A 112 3.14 -33.65 -19.03
CA PRO A 112 4.26 -33.74 -19.96
C PRO A 112 4.04 -32.76 -21.12
N VAL A 113 4.61 -31.56 -21.00
CA VAL A 113 4.59 -30.56 -22.07
C VAL A 113 5.69 -30.91 -23.07
N ASN A 114 5.36 -31.78 -24.03
CA ASN A 114 6.29 -32.13 -25.11
C ASN A 114 6.12 -31.22 -26.34
N ASN A 115 4.97 -30.54 -26.48
CA ASN A 115 4.64 -29.68 -27.62
C ASN A 115 4.03 -28.34 -27.17
N PHE A 116 4.22 -27.29 -27.98
CA PHE A 116 3.66 -25.95 -27.73
C PHE A 116 2.12 -25.95 -27.64
N ASN A 117 1.45 -26.82 -28.38
CA ASN A 117 -0.01 -26.95 -28.28
C ASN A 117 -0.45 -27.52 -26.93
N ASP A 118 0.26 -28.53 -26.41
CA ASP A 118 -0.04 -29.13 -25.11
C ASP A 118 0.18 -28.12 -23.97
N PHE A 119 1.18 -27.24 -24.11
CA PHE A 119 1.40 -26.10 -23.22
C PHE A 119 0.20 -25.15 -23.20
N VAL A 120 -0.31 -24.77 -24.38
CA VAL A 120 -1.45 -23.84 -24.50
C VAL A 120 -2.72 -24.47 -23.91
N TYR A 121 -2.97 -25.76 -24.15
CA TYR A 121 -4.11 -26.46 -23.54
C TYR A 121 -3.99 -26.54 -22.02
N ALA A 122 -2.82 -26.94 -21.49
CA ALA A 122 -2.54 -26.96 -20.07
C ALA A 122 -2.76 -25.58 -19.43
N TYR A 123 -2.22 -24.53 -20.06
CA TYR A 123 -2.39 -23.15 -19.61
C TYR A 123 -3.87 -22.73 -19.59
N LEU A 124 -4.64 -23.01 -20.64
CA LEU A 124 -6.07 -22.65 -20.68
C LEU A 124 -6.88 -23.41 -19.62
N ILE A 125 -6.57 -24.68 -19.36
CA ILE A 125 -7.21 -25.48 -18.32
C ILE A 125 -6.90 -24.89 -16.93
N VAL A 126 -5.61 -24.66 -16.64
CA VAL A 126 -5.16 -24.06 -15.37
C VAL A 126 -5.80 -22.69 -15.18
N LEU A 127 -5.75 -21.83 -16.21
CA LEU A 127 -6.36 -20.51 -16.18
C LEU A 127 -7.86 -20.57 -15.90
N GLY A 128 -8.59 -21.48 -16.56
CA GLY A 128 -10.03 -21.66 -16.38
C GLY A 128 -10.38 -22.10 -14.95
N TYR A 129 -9.69 -23.12 -14.42
CA TYR A 129 -9.89 -23.58 -13.05
C TYR A 129 -9.49 -22.51 -12.02
N SER A 130 -8.34 -21.86 -12.19
CA SER A 130 -7.88 -20.76 -11.33
C SER A 130 -8.89 -19.63 -11.29
N TYR A 131 -9.48 -19.25 -12.42
CA TYR A 131 -10.49 -18.18 -12.47
C TYR A 131 -11.76 -18.50 -11.68
N ILE A 132 -12.28 -19.72 -11.86
CA ILE A 132 -13.55 -20.15 -11.24
C ILE A 132 -13.35 -20.39 -9.74
N LEU A 133 -12.25 -21.04 -9.34
CA LEU A 133 -11.99 -21.40 -7.96
C LEU A 133 -11.49 -20.21 -7.13
N PHE A 134 -10.50 -19.47 -7.64
CA PHE A 134 -9.81 -18.43 -6.86
C PHE A 134 -10.00 -17.03 -7.44
N GLY A 135 -10.06 -16.88 -8.76
CA GLY A 135 -10.09 -15.59 -9.46
C GLY A 135 -11.26 -14.71 -9.05
N VAL A 136 -12.48 -15.24 -9.02
CA VAL A 136 -13.67 -14.46 -8.61
C VAL A 136 -13.56 -14.01 -7.15
N TRP A 137 -13.14 -14.89 -6.25
CA TRP A 137 -12.98 -14.59 -4.83
C TRP A 137 -11.89 -13.54 -4.57
N LEU A 138 -10.73 -13.71 -5.22
CA LEU A 138 -9.62 -12.75 -5.19
C LEU A 138 -10.02 -11.40 -5.76
N ALA A 139 -10.78 -11.38 -6.86
CA ALA A 139 -11.21 -10.14 -7.50
C ALA A 139 -12.18 -9.37 -6.60
N ILE A 140 -13.10 -10.06 -5.92
CA ILE A 140 -13.99 -9.44 -4.92
C ILE A 140 -13.18 -8.90 -3.74
N ALA A 141 -12.24 -9.68 -3.19
CA ALA A 141 -11.38 -9.27 -2.08
C ALA A 141 -10.54 -8.03 -2.45
N SER A 142 -9.95 -8.00 -3.65
CA SER A 142 -9.20 -6.86 -4.17
C SER A 142 -10.08 -5.62 -4.39
N GLY A 143 -11.31 -5.80 -4.84
CA GLY A 143 -12.28 -4.71 -4.94
C GLY A 143 -12.53 -4.03 -3.59
N PHE A 144 -12.70 -4.83 -2.52
CA PHE A 144 -12.80 -4.30 -1.16
C PHE A 144 -11.49 -3.67 -0.68
N ALA A 145 -10.34 -4.30 -0.96
CA ALA A 145 -9.02 -3.77 -0.65
C ALA A 145 -8.79 -2.39 -1.30
N SER A 146 -9.23 -2.20 -2.54
CA SER A 146 -9.17 -0.91 -3.25
C SER A 146 -9.99 0.19 -2.56
N ILE A 147 -11.18 -0.16 -2.08
CA ILE A 147 -12.01 0.78 -1.30
C ILE A 147 -11.28 1.14 0.00
N PHE A 148 -10.69 0.15 0.68
CA PHE A 148 -9.97 0.35 1.93
C PHE A 148 -8.72 1.22 1.75
N LEU A 149 -7.94 0.96 0.69
CA LEU A 149 -6.75 1.71 0.30
C LEU A 149 -7.09 3.21 0.18
N ARG A 150 -8.09 3.53 -0.65
CA ARG A 150 -8.53 4.92 -0.86
C ARG A 150 -9.18 5.53 0.38
N GLY A 151 -9.99 4.75 1.11
CA GLY A 151 -10.86 5.26 2.18
C GLY A 151 -10.20 5.45 3.54
N ARG A 152 -9.26 4.58 3.93
CA ARG A 152 -8.59 4.66 5.24
C ARG A 152 -7.07 4.73 5.12
N PHE A 153 -6.47 3.86 4.30
CA PHE A 153 -5.02 3.66 4.30
C PHE A 153 -4.27 4.93 3.86
N VAL A 154 -4.68 5.54 2.74
CA VAL A 154 -4.07 6.78 2.24
C VAL A 154 -4.18 7.92 3.27
N TYR A 155 -5.32 8.06 3.96
CA TYR A 155 -5.49 9.09 4.99
C TYR A 155 -4.64 8.85 6.24
N GLN A 156 -4.37 7.59 6.61
CA GLN A 156 -3.45 7.27 7.70
C GLN A 156 -2.02 7.63 7.33
N VAL A 157 -1.56 7.26 6.13
CA VAL A 157 -0.22 7.60 5.63
C VAL A 157 -0.02 9.12 5.57
N LEU A 158 -0.99 9.87 5.03
CA LEU A 158 -0.96 11.34 4.99
C LEU A 158 -0.93 11.98 6.40
N ARG A 159 -1.57 11.36 7.40
CA ARG A 159 -1.52 11.85 8.79
C ARG A 159 -0.16 11.61 9.44
N THR A 160 0.51 10.52 9.11
CA THR A 160 1.86 10.22 9.59
C THR A 160 2.90 11.14 8.95
N ASP A 161 2.86 11.31 7.63
CA ASP A 161 3.78 12.17 6.87
C ASP A 161 3.71 13.65 7.33
N ARG A 162 2.49 14.14 7.63
CA ARG A 162 2.28 15.50 8.16
C ARG A 162 2.76 15.67 9.61
N ARG A 163 2.91 14.59 10.38
CA ARG A 163 3.50 14.66 11.73
C ARG A 163 5.02 14.78 11.66
N ASP A 164 5.66 14.03 10.76
CA ASP A 164 7.11 14.09 10.57
C ASP A 164 7.58 15.45 10.03
N SER A 165 6.77 16.12 9.20
CA SER A 165 7.07 17.48 8.73
C SER A 165 7.02 18.56 9.82
N HIS A 166 6.50 18.26 11.03
CA HIS A 166 6.44 19.19 12.16
C HIS A 166 7.38 18.83 13.31
N SER A 167 8.15 17.75 13.21
CA SER A 167 9.12 17.31 14.23
C SER A 167 10.54 17.33 13.70
N LEU A 168 11.06 18.52 13.40
CA LEU A 168 12.48 18.77 13.64
C LEU A 168 12.59 19.34 15.06
N PRO A 169 13.11 18.58 16.04
CA PRO A 169 13.45 19.16 17.33
C PRO A 169 14.49 20.25 17.09
N ARG A 170 14.18 21.44 17.59
CA ARG A 170 15.01 22.65 17.53
C ARG A 170 16.29 22.44 18.35
N TYR A 171 17.20 21.60 17.89
CA TYR A 171 18.53 21.37 18.45
C TYR A 171 19.56 22.27 17.75
N VAL A 172 19.24 23.56 17.59
CA VAL A 172 20.23 24.58 17.23
C VAL A 172 19.84 25.85 18.00
N GLY A 173 20.58 26.15 19.06
CA GLY A 173 20.32 27.33 19.89
C GLY A 173 20.94 27.32 21.30
N ALA A 174 21.78 26.33 21.64
CA ALA A 174 22.51 26.32 22.91
C ALA A 174 23.92 26.92 22.83
N SER A 175 24.28 27.59 21.73
CA SER A 175 25.62 28.19 21.57
C SER A 175 25.66 29.72 21.68
N ASP A 176 24.54 30.38 22.02
CA ASP A 176 24.46 31.86 22.10
C ASP A 176 24.37 32.39 23.54
N ARG A 177 24.83 31.61 24.53
CA ARG A 177 24.94 32.02 25.94
C ARG A 177 26.39 32.22 26.37
N THR A 178 27.15 32.99 25.63
CA THR A 178 28.46 33.52 26.06
C THR A 178 28.58 34.98 25.65
N LYS A 179 27.74 35.84 26.23
CA LYS A 179 28.06 37.27 26.33
C LYS A 179 27.93 37.72 27.79
N PRO A 180 29.01 38.23 28.40
CA PRO A 180 29.00 38.68 29.78
C PRO A 180 28.19 39.98 29.93
N LYS A 181 27.43 40.03 31.01
CA LYS A 181 26.51 41.09 31.42
C LYS A 181 27.29 42.38 31.76
N PRO A 182 27.08 43.52 31.07
CA PRO A 182 27.68 44.78 31.49
C PRO A 182 26.91 45.38 32.67
N ALA A 183 27.68 46.02 33.54
CA ALA A 183 27.30 46.46 34.88
C ALA A 183 26.19 47.53 34.92
N ARG A 184 25.43 47.42 36.00
CA ARG A 184 24.32 48.26 36.47
C ARG A 184 24.75 49.73 36.63
N LYS A 185 24.10 50.66 35.92
CA LYS A 185 24.10 52.11 36.27
C LYS A 185 22.72 52.50 36.81
N LYS A 186 22.70 53.00 38.06
CA LYS A 186 21.55 53.70 38.67
C LYS A 186 21.27 55.01 37.90
N PRO A 187 20.03 55.52 37.94
CA PRO A 187 19.86 56.86 38.48
C PRO A 187 18.67 57.00 39.44
N ALA A 188 18.63 58.17 40.10
CA ALA A 188 17.99 58.46 41.36
C ALA A 188 16.59 59.11 41.26
N ALA A 189 15.86 58.97 42.38
CA ALA A 189 14.91 59.91 43.01
C ALA A 189 13.59 60.31 42.32
N LYS A 190 12.44 60.09 42.99
CA LYS A 190 11.74 61.13 43.80
C LYS A 190 10.50 60.59 44.56
N PRO A 191 10.01 61.32 45.60
CA PRO A 191 9.28 60.77 46.75
C PRO A 191 7.75 60.71 46.60
N GLN A 192 7.13 59.74 47.29
CA GLN A 192 5.67 59.58 47.42
C GLN A 192 5.09 60.65 48.35
N ALA A 193 4.13 61.43 47.84
CA ALA A 193 3.32 62.35 48.62
C ALA A 193 2.07 61.62 49.17
N LEU A 194 1.84 61.78 50.47
CA LEU A 194 0.66 61.34 51.20
C LEU A 194 -0.63 61.90 50.59
N GLN A 195 -1.62 61.05 50.32
CA GLN A 195 -3.02 61.46 50.30
C GLN A 195 -3.71 61.05 51.61
N ARG A 196 -3.92 62.08 52.43
CA ARG A 196 -4.75 62.10 53.64
C ARG A 196 -6.22 61.89 53.26
N LYS A 197 -6.79 60.76 53.68
CA LYS A 197 -8.23 60.50 53.59
C LYS A 197 -8.95 61.29 54.68
N LYS A 198 -9.88 62.17 54.30
CA LYS A 198 -10.82 62.87 55.17
C LYS A 198 -11.89 61.89 55.66
N THR A 199 -12.09 61.85 56.97
CA THR A 199 -13.38 61.75 57.68
C THR A 199 -13.13 62.21 59.09
#